data_AF-A0A0N4XKI6-F1
#
_entry.id   AF-A0A0N4XKI6-F1
#
_cell.length_a   1.000
_cell.length_b   1.000
_cell.length_c   1.000
_cell.angle_alpha   90.00
_cell.angle_beta   90.00
_cell.angle_gamma   90.00
#
_symmetry.space_group_name_H-M   'P 1'
#
loop_
_entity.id
_entity.type
_entity.pdbx_description
1 polymer ?
#
loop_
_entity_poly.entity_id
_entity_poly.type
_entity_poly.pdbx_seq_one_letter_code
_entity_poly.pdbx_strand_id
1 'polypeptide(L)'
;MNKMAESERNGQTKSRVAVRRLRRFVTVDNQQMKTDIDNMHECLELMDVARHEVKNSKTKDELEEKGMTYHKAVKSFNDQASKIQIVIDELPVTQYTNQREVVKFFAQLEKFHTTANEILKDALRTLAKK
;
A
#
# COMPACT_ATOMS: atom_id res chain seq x y z
N MET A 1 -18.22 -36.83 -4.92
CA MET A 1 -17.28 -35.76 -4.48
C MET A 1 -18.06 -34.47 -4.27
N ASN A 2 -17.79 -33.76 -3.18
CA ASN A 2 -18.64 -32.70 -2.64
C ASN A 2 -18.49 -31.40 -3.45
N LYS A 3 -19.16 -31.32 -4.62
CA LYS A 3 -19.08 -30.21 -5.59
C LYS A 3 -19.23 -28.82 -4.95
N MET A 4 -20.06 -28.72 -3.91
CA MET A 4 -20.24 -27.47 -3.15
C MET A 4 -18.95 -27.05 -2.43
N ALA A 5 -18.32 -27.97 -1.70
CA ALA A 5 -17.08 -27.70 -0.97
C ALA A 5 -15.91 -27.36 -1.92
N GLU A 6 -15.87 -27.94 -3.12
CA GLU A 6 -14.89 -27.56 -4.15
C GLU A 6 -15.15 -26.15 -4.70
N SER A 7 -16.40 -25.81 -4.99
CA SER A 7 -16.80 -24.47 -5.43
C SER A 7 -16.44 -23.41 -4.39
N GLU A 8 -16.70 -23.67 -3.10
CA GLU A 8 -16.39 -22.77 -2.00
C GLU A 8 -14.88 -22.54 -1.88
N ARG A 9 -14.07 -23.60 -1.84
CA ARG A 9 -12.60 -23.49 -1.75
C ARG A 9 -12.02 -22.69 -2.92
N ASN A 10 -12.53 -22.91 -4.13
CA ASN A 10 -12.13 -22.14 -5.30
C ASN A 10 -12.56 -20.67 -5.20
N GLY A 11 -13.80 -20.40 -4.76
CA GLY A 11 -14.31 -19.05 -4.55
C GLY A 11 -13.48 -18.27 -3.56
N GLN A 12 -13.17 -18.86 -2.39
CA GLN A 12 -12.33 -18.25 -1.36
C GLN A 12 -10.92 -17.95 -1.88
N THR A 13 -10.27 -18.90 -2.54
CA THR A 13 -8.91 -18.74 -3.07
C THR A 13 -8.85 -17.60 -4.09
N LYS A 14 -9.78 -17.56 -5.05
CA LYS A 14 -9.81 -16.52 -6.08
C LYS A 14 -10.19 -15.16 -5.51
N SER A 15 -11.10 -15.12 -4.54
CA SER A 15 -11.51 -13.87 -3.87
C SER A 15 -10.34 -13.26 -3.09
N ARG A 16 -9.54 -14.07 -2.38
CA ARG A 16 -8.32 -13.61 -1.69
C ARG A 16 -7.28 -13.04 -2.66
N VAL A 17 -7.14 -13.64 -3.83
CA VAL A 17 -6.24 -13.13 -4.88
C VAL A 17 -6.77 -11.81 -5.44
N ALA A 18 -8.08 -11.68 -5.63
CA ALA A 18 -8.71 -10.49 -6.20
C ALA A 18 -8.50 -9.21 -5.38
N VAL A 19 -8.35 -9.31 -4.06
CA VAL A 19 -8.14 -8.16 -3.15
C VAL A 19 -6.72 -8.08 -2.58
N ARG A 20 -5.78 -8.86 -3.14
CA ARG A 20 -4.46 -9.05 -2.53
C ARG A 20 -3.66 -7.75 -2.47
N ARG A 21 -3.66 -6.95 -3.54
CA ARG A 21 -2.88 -5.71 -3.59
C ARG A 21 -3.55 -4.64 -2.76
N LEU A 22 -4.87 -4.52 -2.83
CA LEU A 22 -5.65 -3.63 -1.96
C LEU A 22 -5.35 -3.89 -0.48
N ARG A 23 -5.32 -5.17 -0.07
CA ARG A 23 -4.96 -5.53 1.31
C ARG A 23 -3.53 -5.10 1.65
N ARG A 24 -2.56 -5.38 0.77
CA ARG A 24 -1.16 -4.95 0.96
C ARG A 24 -1.05 -3.43 1.08
N PHE A 25 -1.74 -2.70 0.22
CA PHE A 25 -1.76 -1.24 0.25
C PHE A 25 -2.22 -0.71 1.61
N VAL A 26 -3.33 -1.24 2.13
CA VAL A 26 -3.87 -0.81 3.43
C VAL A 26 -2.93 -1.15 4.58
N THR A 27 -2.33 -2.34 4.60
CA THR A 27 -1.57 -2.82 5.77
C THR A 27 -0.09 -2.48 5.74
N VAL A 28 0.51 -2.34 4.55
CA VAL A 28 1.95 -2.16 4.37
C VAL A 28 2.23 -0.79 3.78
N ASP A 29 1.74 -0.53 2.58
CA ASP A 29 2.18 0.64 1.82
C ASP A 29 1.71 1.96 2.49
N ASN A 30 0.50 1.98 3.04
CA ASN A 30 -0.01 3.13 3.81
C ASN A 30 0.76 3.34 5.12
N GLN A 31 1.13 2.25 5.81
CA GLN A 31 1.92 2.36 7.03
C GLN A 31 3.33 2.87 6.73
N GLN A 32 3.94 2.39 5.64
CA GLN A 32 5.24 2.87 5.18
C GLN A 32 5.19 4.36 4.84
N MET A 33 4.14 4.83 4.16
CA MET A 33 3.99 6.24 3.83
C MET A 33 3.89 7.14 5.07
N LYS A 34 3.26 6.66 6.15
CA LYS A 34 3.25 7.38 7.44
C LYS A 34 4.65 7.47 8.03
N THR A 35 5.37 6.35 8.10
CA THR A 35 6.77 6.33 8.55
C THR A 35 7.65 7.26 7.71
N ASP A 36 7.44 7.31 6.40
CA ASP A 36 8.22 8.16 5.51
C ASP A 36 7.95 9.66 5.75
N ILE A 37 6.71 10.03 6.07
CA ILE A 37 6.33 11.39 6.48
C ILE A 37 6.95 11.75 7.83
N ASP A 38 6.93 10.85 8.80
CA ASP A 38 7.54 11.07 10.12
C ASP A 38 9.05 11.30 9.97
N ASN A 39 9.73 10.47 9.18
CA ASN A 39 11.16 10.64 8.86
C ASN A 39 11.45 11.98 8.16
N MET A 40 10.52 12.47 7.32
CA MET A 40 10.67 13.77 6.67
C MET A 40 10.60 14.92 7.69
N HIS A 41 9.73 14.82 8.69
CA HIS A 41 9.69 15.80 9.80
C HIS A 41 10.99 15.78 10.61
N GLU A 42 11.52 14.60 10.93
CA GLU A 42 12.83 14.49 11.60
C GLU A 42 13.95 15.12 10.76
N CYS A 43 13.96 14.90 9.44
CA CYS A 43 14.93 15.54 8.54
C CYS A 43 14.80 17.07 8.55
N LEU A 44 13.59 17.62 8.63
CA LEU A 44 13.36 19.07 8.73
C LEU A 44 13.95 19.63 10.02
N GLU A 45 13.69 18.99 11.16
CA GLU A 45 14.22 19.43 12.45
C GLU A 45 15.75 19.42 12.46
N LEU A 46 16.37 18.34 11.97
CA LEU A 46 17.82 18.23 11.84
C LEU A 46 18.40 19.31 10.92
N MET A 47 17.71 19.59 9.81
CA MET A 47 18.12 20.63 8.86
C MET A 47 18.05 22.02 9.50
N ASP A 48 17.01 22.32 10.27
CA ASP A 48 16.85 23.60 10.97
C ASP A 48 17.90 23.79 12.07
N VAL A 49 18.19 22.73 12.85
CA VAL A 49 19.28 22.76 13.84
C VAL A 49 20.62 23.02 13.16
N ALA A 50 20.96 22.26 12.11
CA ALA A 50 22.21 22.44 11.39
C ALA A 50 22.32 23.83 10.75
N ARG A 51 21.22 24.36 10.22
CA ARG A 51 21.15 25.74 9.70
C ARG A 51 21.42 26.77 10.78
N HIS A 52 20.88 26.57 11.98
CA HIS A 52 21.10 27.45 13.13
C HIS A 52 22.57 27.41 13.58
N GLU A 53 23.20 26.23 13.61
CA GLU A 53 24.61 26.10 13.96
C GLU A 53 25.54 26.84 12.99
N VAL A 54 25.29 26.72 11.67
CA VAL A 54 26.03 27.45 10.63
C VAL A 54 25.94 28.97 10.84
N LYS A 55 24.74 29.48 11.13
CA LYS A 55 24.53 30.92 11.37
C LYS A 55 25.27 31.44 12.60
N ASN A 56 25.52 30.58 13.58
CA ASN A 56 26.18 30.93 14.83
C ASN A 56 27.68 30.63 14.85
N SER A 57 28.25 30.15 13.74
CA SER A 57 29.69 29.93 13.61
C SER A 57 30.46 31.25 13.73
N LYS A 58 31.54 31.24 14.52
CA LYS A 58 32.35 32.46 14.76
C LYS A 58 33.67 32.44 14.02
N THR A 59 34.14 31.26 13.64
CA THR A 59 35.38 31.06 12.89
C THR A 59 35.08 30.47 11.52
N LYS A 60 36.04 30.64 10.59
CA LYS A 60 35.94 30.07 9.25
C LYS A 60 35.92 28.54 9.28
N ASP A 61 36.76 27.94 10.12
CA ASP A 61 36.86 26.49 10.25
C ASP A 61 35.55 25.89 10.78
N GLU A 62 34.93 26.52 11.80
CA GLU A 62 33.60 26.13 12.30
C GLU A 62 32.51 26.29 11.24
N LEU A 63 32.59 27.34 10.42
CA LEU A 63 31.63 27.59 9.36
C LEU A 63 31.71 26.51 8.28
N GLU A 64 32.91 26.10 7.88
CA GLU A 64 33.12 25.02 6.92
C GLU A 64 32.63 23.67 7.45
N GLU A 65 32.97 23.32 8.69
CA GLU A 65 32.54 22.07 9.33
C GLU A 65 31.02 21.98 9.45
N LYS A 66 30.39 22.99 10.06
CA LYS A 66 28.92 23.02 10.23
C LYS A 66 28.19 23.17 8.89
N GLY A 67 28.80 23.87 7.93
CA GLY A 67 28.28 24.00 6.56
C GLY A 67 28.17 22.63 5.88
N MET A 68 29.15 21.76 6.07
CA MET A 68 29.11 20.38 5.60
C MET A 68 28.00 19.56 6.26
N THR A 69 27.78 19.73 7.56
CA THR A 69 26.67 19.08 8.28
C THR A 69 25.31 19.54 7.76
N TYR A 70 25.12 20.85 7.58
CA TYR A 70 23.89 21.39 6.99
C TYR A 70 23.66 20.87 5.58
N HIS A 71 24.70 20.82 4.73
CA HIS A 71 24.58 20.29 3.38
C HIS A 71 24.14 18.82 3.37
N LYS A 72 24.67 17.99 4.29
CA LYS A 72 24.22 16.60 4.48
C LYS A 72 22.75 16.53 4.89
N ALA A 73 22.32 17.35 5.85
CA ALA A 73 20.93 17.38 6.31
C ALA A 73 19.95 17.78 5.18
N VAL A 74 20.30 18.80 4.38
CA VAL A 74 19.53 19.21 3.20
C VAL A 74 19.39 18.06 2.20
N LYS A 75 20.50 17.34 1.93
CA LYS A 75 20.46 16.18 1.04
C LYS A 75 19.53 15.09 1.57
N SER A 76 19.65 14.74 2.85
CA SER A 76 18.77 13.74 3.48
C SER A 76 17.29 14.12 3.41
N PHE A 77 16.96 15.39 3.66
CA PHE A 77 15.60 15.91 3.50
C PHE A 77 15.10 15.75 2.06
N ASN A 78 15.89 16.19 1.07
CA ASN A 78 15.53 16.10 -0.34
C ASN A 78 15.37 14.64 -0.81
N ASP A 79 16.25 13.74 -0.37
CA ASP A 79 16.17 12.31 -0.68
C ASP A 79 14.88 11.71 -0.10
N GLN A 80 14.47 12.10 1.12
CA GLN A 80 13.23 11.63 1.73
C GLN A 80 11.99 12.23 1.06
N ALA A 81 12.00 13.53 0.73
CA ALA A 81 10.91 14.19 0.01
C ALA A 81 10.71 13.58 -1.39
N SER A 82 11.79 13.23 -2.08
CA SER A 82 11.74 12.56 -3.39
C SER A 82 11.04 11.20 -3.32
N LYS A 83 11.32 10.39 -2.29
CA LYS A 83 10.62 9.11 -2.09
C LYS A 83 9.12 9.31 -1.91
N ILE A 84 8.71 10.28 -1.09
CA ILE A 84 7.30 10.59 -0.87
C ILE A 84 6.64 11.08 -2.17
N GLN A 85 7.33 11.93 -2.93
CA GLN A 85 6.83 12.46 -4.20
C GLN A 85 6.53 11.34 -5.20
N ILE A 86 7.41 10.33 -5.32
CA ILE A 86 7.18 9.16 -6.18
C ILE A 86 5.87 8.46 -5.81
N VAL A 87 5.61 8.25 -4.52
CA VAL A 87 4.38 7.60 -4.05
C VAL A 87 3.14 8.44 -4.38
N ILE A 88 3.23 9.76 -4.25
CA ILE A 88 2.15 10.69 -4.63
C ILE A 88 1.88 10.63 -6.13
N ASP A 89 2.93 10.62 -6.96
CA ASP A 89 2.82 10.54 -8.41
C ASP A 89 2.20 9.22 -8.88
N GLU A 90 2.47 8.11 -8.18
CA GLU A 90 1.89 6.78 -8.45
C GLU A 90 0.49 6.58 -7.88
N LEU A 91 0.00 7.49 -7.03
CA LEU A 91 -1.27 7.34 -6.32
C LEU A 91 -2.49 7.16 -7.25
N PRO A 92 -2.64 7.91 -8.37
CA PRO A 92 -3.76 7.70 -9.29
C PRO A 92 -3.79 6.31 -9.90
N VAL A 93 -2.62 5.77 -10.28
CA VAL A 93 -2.48 4.41 -10.83
C VAL A 93 -2.83 3.35 -9.79
N THR A 94 -2.38 3.58 -8.55
CA THR A 94 -2.70 2.71 -7.41
C THR A 94 -4.19 2.70 -7.11
N GLN A 95 -4.84 3.87 -7.07
CA GLN A 95 -6.29 3.99 -6.88
C GLN A 95 -7.07 3.25 -7.97
N TYR A 96 -6.71 3.47 -9.24
CA TYR A 96 -7.34 2.77 -10.36
C TYR A 96 -7.18 1.24 -10.25
N THR A 97 -5.99 0.77 -9.89
CA THR A 97 -5.73 -0.66 -9.69
C THR A 97 -6.58 -1.23 -8.55
N ASN A 98 -6.66 -0.52 -7.44
CA ASN A 98 -7.46 -0.89 -6.27
C ASN A 98 -8.96 -0.97 -6.59
N GLN A 99 -9.50 -0.01 -7.35
CA GLN A 99 -10.89 -0.04 -7.82
C GLN A 99 -11.18 -1.29 -8.67
N ARG A 100 -10.26 -1.63 -9.60
CA ARG A 100 -10.41 -2.85 -10.42
C ARG A 100 -10.37 -4.13 -9.59
N GLU A 101 -9.59 -4.16 -8.51
CA GLU A 101 -9.55 -5.30 -7.58
C GLU A 101 -10.89 -5.51 -6.87
N VAL A 102 -11.55 -4.42 -6.43
CA VAL A 102 -12.90 -4.48 -5.85
C VAL A 102 -13.90 -5.07 -6.84
N VAL A 103 -13.90 -4.61 -8.10
CA VAL A 103 -14.78 -5.15 -9.14
C VAL A 103 -14.51 -6.64 -9.36
N LYS A 104 -13.24 -7.06 -9.45
CA LYS A 104 -12.87 -8.48 -9.60
C LYS A 104 -13.34 -9.35 -8.44
N PHE A 105 -13.28 -8.82 -7.22
CA PHE A 105 -13.75 -9.53 -6.04
C PHE A 105 -15.26 -9.80 -6.12
N PHE A 106 -16.06 -8.79 -6.44
CA PHE A 106 -17.50 -8.97 -6.60
C PHE A 106 -17.87 -9.91 -7.74
N ALA A 107 -17.17 -9.82 -8.88
CA ALA A 107 -17.35 -10.78 -9.98
C ALA A 107 -17.04 -12.23 -9.55
N GLN A 108 -16.06 -12.42 -8.67
CA GLN A 108 -15.74 -13.75 -8.15
C GLN A 108 -16.77 -14.26 -7.14
N LEU A 109 -17.35 -13.37 -6.32
CA LEU A 109 -18.48 -13.70 -5.44
C LEU A 109 -19.72 -14.09 -6.25
N GLU A 110 -20.09 -13.28 -7.25
CA GLU A 110 -21.20 -13.57 -8.15
C GLU A 110 -21.03 -14.95 -8.79
N LYS A 111 -19.86 -15.23 -9.35
CA LYS A 111 -19.56 -16.53 -9.96
C LYS A 111 -19.72 -17.69 -8.97
N PHE A 112 -19.27 -17.53 -7.73
CA PHE A 112 -19.44 -18.54 -6.69
C PHE A 112 -20.92 -18.78 -6.39
N HIS A 113 -21.70 -17.73 -6.15
CA HIS A 113 -23.13 -17.85 -5.84
C HIS A 113 -23.93 -18.46 -6.99
N THR A 114 -23.66 -18.05 -8.23
CA THR A 114 -24.28 -18.66 -9.42
C THR A 114 -23.94 -20.15 -9.53
N THR A 115 -22.67 -20.52 -9.33
CA THR A 115 -22.26 -21.93 -9.36
C THR A 115 -22.91 -22.75 -8.23
N ALA A 116 -22.98 -22.18 -7.01
CA ALA A 116 -23.62 -22.83 -5.88
C ALA A 116 -25.12 -23.06 -6.11
N ASN A 117 -25.81 -22.07 -6.70
CA ASN A 117 -27.22 -22.19 -7.05
C ASN A 117 -27.46 -23.34 -8.04
N GLU A 118 -26.65 -23.46 -9.09
CA GLU A 118 -26.78 -24.56 -10.05
C GLU A 118 -26.53 -25.93 -9.41
N ILE A 119 -25.53 -26.04 -8.51
CA ILE A 119 -25.29 -27.27 -7.74
C ILE A 119 -26.53 -27.66 -6.91
N LEU A 120 -27.17 -26.68 -6.26
CA LEU A 120 -28.37 -26.92 -5.45
C LEU A 120 -29.57 -27.32 -6.31
N LYS A 121 -29.80 -26.66 -7.45
CA LYS A 121 -30.87 -27.03 -8.40
C LYS A 121 -30.71 -28.45 -8.91
N ASP A 122 -29.49 -28.86 -9.25
CA ASP A 122 -29.21 -30.23 -9.69
C ASP A 122 -29.46 -31.27 -8.59
N ALA A 123 -29.08 -30.94 -7.35
CA ALA A 123 -29.38 -31.79 -6.19
C ALA A 123 -30.89 -31.95 -5.97
N LEU A 124 -31.67 -30.85 -6.04
CA LEU A 124 -33.12 -30.88 -5.92
C LEU A 124 -33.78 -31.71 -7.03
N ARG A 125 -33.36 -31.54 -8.29
CA ARG A 125 -33.85 -32.35 -9.42
C ARG A 125 -33.55 -33.84 -9.25
N THR A 126 -32.42 -34.17 -8.64
CA THR A 126 -32.03 -35.57 -8.38
C THR A 126 -32.87 -36.18 -7.26
N LEU A 127 -33.16 -35.40 -6.21
CA LEU A 127 -34.03 -35.81 -5.11
C LEU A 127 -35.48 -36.01 -5.58
N ALA A 128 -36.02 -35.12 -6.40
CA ALA A 128 -37.39 -35.22 -6.91
C ALA A 128 -37.64 -36.40 -7.87
N LYS A 129 -36.58 -37.07 -8.34
CA LYS A 129 -36.64 -38.24 -9.21
C LYS A 129 -36.53 -39.57 -8.46
N LYS A 130 -36.31 -39.53 -7.14
CA LYS A 130 -36.30 -40.68 -6.24
C LYS A 130 -37.59 -40.73 -5.44
#